data_AF-T2M4U8-F1
#
_entry.id   AF-T2M4U8-F1
#
_cell.length_a   1.000
_cell.length_b   1.000
_cell.length_c   1.000
_cell.angle_alpha   90.00
_cell.angle_beta   90.00
_cell.angle_gamma   90.00
#
_symmetry.space_group_name_H-M   'P 1'
#
loop_
_entity.id
_entity.type
_entity.pdbx_description
1 polymer ?
#
loop_
_entity_poly.entity_id
_entity_poly.type
_entity_poly.pdbx_seq_one_letter_code
_entity_poly.pdbx_strand_id
1 'polypeptide(L)'
;YDNYCHYNHVVSSSFHWCYNKIPLSYSYVQHKYWNVGLFKYFDTKQIPNFLLAFPVILIVVIGLKKFASLQNSYLAIKSLGLIDTENSHVEGESLKNPSDIFVYLTHCLFLTSFGLVAFHVQILTRMLFSSCPFLYWTLASIFIDNKTHNVLRTCIITYFVIYNITGVILHCNFYPWT
;
A
#
# COMPACT_ATOMS: atom_id res chain seq x y z
N TYR A 1 25.90 14.02 3.50
CA TYR A 1 25.65 14.92 2.36
C TYR A 1 26.94 15.61 1.92
N ASP A 2 27.72 16.15 2.86
CA ASP A 2 28.99 16.83 2.55
C ASP A 2 29.99 15.98 1.75
N ASN A 3 30.19 14.71 2.09
CA ASN A 3 31.13 13.85 1.35
C ASN A 3 30.72 13.58 -0.13
N TYR A 4 29.44 13.70 -0.48
CA TYR A 4 28.96 13.50 -1.86
C TYR A 4 29.05 14.78 -2.69
N CYS A 5 28.90 15.93 -2.04
CA CYS A 5 29.03 17.26 -2.66
C CYS A 5 30.48 17.72 -2.76
N HIS A 6 31.37 17.21 -1.90
CA HIS A 6 32.75 17.66 -1.76
C HIS A 6 33.79 16.75 -2.45
N TYR A 7 33.36 15.64 -3.08
CA TYR A 7 34.26 14.73 -3.79
C TYR A 7 34.62 15.27 -5.20
N ASN A 8 35.70 16.07 -5.21
CA ASN A 8 36.56 16.46 -6.33
C ASN A 8 35.89 17.13 -7.55
N HIS A 9 36.33 18.38 -7.74
CA HIS A 9 36.07 19.38 -8.79
C HIS A 9 36.12 18.91 -10.27
N VAL A 10 36.39 17.64 -10.55
CA VAL A 10 36.56 17.08 -11.90
C VAL A 10 35.29 16.35 -12.38
N VAL A 11 34.33 16.02 -11.50
CA VAL A 11 33.05 15.37 -11.84
C VAL A 11 31.84 16.28 -11.53
N SER A 12 32.06 17.58 -11.29
CA SER A 12 31.01 18.52 -10.85
C SER A 12 29.98 18.86 -11.93
N SER A 13 30.23 18.54 -13.20
CA SER A 13 29.30 18.82 -14.30
C SER A 13 28.06 17.90 -14.33
N SER A 14 28.03 16.83 -13.53
CA SER A 14 26.98 15.81 -13.62
C SER A 14 25.89 15.90 -12.55
N PHE A 15 26.11 16.64 -11.44
CA PHE A 15 25.22 16.65 -10.28
C PHE A 15 24.75 18.06 -9.90
N HIS A 16 23.95 18.67 -10.77
CA HIS A 16 23.38 20.02 -10.59
C HIS A 16 22.59 20.22 -9.28
N TRP A 17 22.11 19.16 -8.64
CA TRP A 17 21.32 19.25 -7.40
C TRP A 17 22.11 19.69 -6.17
N CYS A 18 23.45 19.60 -6.18
CA CYS A 18 24.29 20.02 -5.06
C CYS A 18 24.34 21.54 -4.89
N TYR A 19 24.19 22.30 -5.98
CA TYR A 19 24.25 23.77 -5.99
C TYR A 19 22.87 24.44 -5.85
N ASN A 20 21.80 23.67 -5.74
CA ASN A 20 20.46 24.21 -5.52
C ASN A 20 20.32 24.74 -4.09
N LYS A 21 19.48 25.78 -3.92
CA LYS A 21 19.17 26.39 -2.61
C LYS A 21 18.73 25.36 -1.55
N ILE A 22 18.16 24.24 -1.99
CA ILE A 22 17.91 23.06 -1.18
C ILE A 22 18.54 21.86 -1.92
N PRO A 23 19.62 21.25 -1.39
CA PRO A 23 20.33 20.17 -2.06
C PRO A 23 19.59 18.82 -1.90
N LEU A 24 18.56 18.60 -2.72
CA LEU A 24 17.76 17.37 -2.72
C LEU A 24 18.24 16.38 -3.79
N SER A 25 19.23 15.56 -3.44
CA SER A 25 19.75 14.48 -4.30
C SER A 25 18.65 13.50 -4.72
N TYR A 26 17.80 13.11 -3.78
CA TYR A 26 16.76 12.11 -4.00
C TYR A 26 15.72 12.59 -5.03
N SER A 27 15.27 13.85 -4.93
CA SER A 27 14.34 14.43 -5.90
C SER A 27 14.92 14.45 -7.32
N TYR A 28 16.21 14.74 -7.47
CA TYR A 28 16.90 14.67 -8.75
C TYR A 28 16.95 13.24 -9.31
N VAL A 29 17.32 12.25 -8.49
CA VAL A 29 17.39 10.84 -8.90
C VAL A 29 16.00 10.32 -9.29
N GLN A 30 15.00 10.61 -8.47
CA GLN A 30 13.59 10.27 -8.70
C GLN A 30 13.10 10.80 -10.05
N HIS A 31 13.38 12.07 -10.36
CA HIS A 31 12.97 12.66 -11.62
C HIS A 31 13.78 12.13 -12.82
N LYS A 32 15.11 12.03 -12.68
CA LYS A 32 16.03 11.71 -13.78
C LYS A 32 15.98 10.25 -14.21
N TYR A 33 15.91 9.32 -13.24
CA TYR A 33 16.04 7.89 -13.50
C TYR A 33 14.75 7.13 -13.32
N TRP A 34 13.89 7.53 -12.38
CA TRP A 34 12.66 6.80 -12.09
C TRP A 34 11.42 7.41 -12.76
N ASN A 35 11.54 8.62 -13.29
CA ASN A 35 10.44 9.39 -13.89
C ASN A 35 9.17 9.36 -13.01
N VAL A 36 9.35 9.34 -11.69
CA VAL A 36 8.23 9.34 -10.74
C VAL A 36 7.69 10.76 -10.62
N GLY A 37 6.38 10.89 -10.67
CA GLY A 37 5.69 12.17 -10.61
C GLY A 37 4.19 11.97 -10.66
N LEU A 38 3.44 12.98 -10.23
CA LEU A 38 1.98 12.92 -10.21
C LEU A 38 1.48 12.56 -11.62
N PHE A 39 0.78 11.41 -11.72
CA PHE A 39 0.17 10.89 -12.95
C PHE A 39 1.09 10.46 -14.10
N LYS A 40 2.42 10.55 -13.96
CA LYS A 40 3.38 10.10 -14.98
C LYS A 40 3.40 8.57 -15.17
N TYR A 41 2.83 7.82 -14.23
CA TYR A 41 2.81 6.36 -14.21
C TYR A 41 1.60 5.74 -14.93
N PHE A 42 0.65 6.53 -15.44
CA PHE A 42 -0.50 5.99 -16.19
C PHE A 42 -0.16 5.74 -17.66
N ASP A 43 0.94 5.02 -17.93
CA ASP A 43 1.30 4.60 -19.29
C ASP A 43 0.75 3.19 -19.59
N THR A 44 0.25 2.99 -20.81
CA THR A 44 -0.38 1.74 -21.28
C THR A 44 0.55 0.52 -21.19
N LYS A 45 1.87 0.74 -21.23
CA LYS A 45 2.88 -0.32 -21.09
C LYS A 45 2.92 -0.97 -19.70
N GLN A 46 2.33 -0.33 -18.69
CA GLN A 46 2.38 -0.77 -17.29
C GLN A 46 1.07 -1.43 -16.83
N ILE A 47 0.11 -1.63 -17.74
CA ILE A 47 -1.14 -2.36 -17.50
C ILE A 47 -0.91 -3.73 -16.82
N PRO A 48 0.11 -4.55 -17.20
CA PRO A 48 0.38 -5.81 -16.51
C PRO A 48 0.65 -5.64 -15.00
N ASN A 49 1.31 -4.56 -14.60
CA ASN A 49 1.59 -4.27 -13.19
C ASN A 49 0.33 -3.86 -12.42
N PHE A 50 -0.60 -3.14 -13.07
CA PHE A 50 -1.90 -2.82 -12.48
C PHE A 50 -2.76 -4.06 -12.30
N LEU A 51 -2.70 -5.01 -13.24
CA LEU A 51 -3.40 -6.29 -13.12
C LEU A 51 -2.88 -7.10 -11.92
N LEU A 52 -1.58 -7.05 -11.64
CA LEU A 52 -0.99 -7.68 -10.45
C LEU A 52 -1.40 -6.98 -9.14
N ALA A 53 -1.66 -5.68 -9.13
CA ALA A 53 -2.14 -5.00 -7.91
C ALA A 53 -3.66 -5.04 -7.72
N PHE A 54 -4.41 -5.40 -8.76
CA PHE A 54 -5.86 -5.52 -8.73
C PHE A 54 -6.42 -6.30 -7.52
N PRO A 55 -5.92 -7.49 -7.14
CA PRO A 55 -6.44 -8.20 -5.97
C PRO A 55 -6.24 -7.45 -4.66
N VAL A 56 -5.15 -6.69 -4.52
CA VAL A 56 -4.90 -5.87 -3.33
C VAL A 56 -5.93 -4.74 -3.24
N ILE A 57 -6.19 -4.07 -4.35
CA ILE A 57 -7.22 -3.03 -4.45
C ILE A 57 -8.60 -3.62 -4.15
N LEU A 58 -8.91 -4.82 -4.67
CA LEU A 58 -10.17 -5.51 -4.36
C LEU A 58 -10.32 -5.79 -2.87
N ILE A 59 -9.27 -6.26 -2.19
CA ILE A 59 -9.30 -6.52 -0.75
C ILE A 59 -9.57 -5.22 0.03
N VAL A 60 -8.91 -4.11 -0.34
CA VAL A 60 -9.17 -2.79 0.26
C VAL A 60 -10.63 -2.38 0.06
N VAL A 61 -11.18 -2.54 -1.15
CA VAL A 61 -12.58 -2.18 -1.45
C VAL A 61 -13.57 -3.06 -0.67
N ILE A 62 -13.32 -4.36 -0.54
CA ILE A 62 -14.16 -5.26 0.27
C ILE A 62 -14.09 -4.85 1.74
N GLY A 63 -12.89 -4.53 2.24
CA GLY A 63 -12.67 -4.01 3.59
C GLY A 63 -13.45 -2.73 3.86
N LEU A 64 -13.44 -1.77 2.92
CA LEU A 64 -14.21 -0.54 2.99
C LEU A 64 -15.71 -0.80 3.03
N LYS A 65 -16.22 -1.69 2.16
CA LYS A 65 -17.64 -2.05 2.14
C LYS A 65 -18.08 -2.72 3.44
N LYS A 66 -17.26 -3.63 3.97
CA LYS A 66 -17.52 -4.31 5.23
C LYS A 66 -17.51 -3.33 6.39
N PHE A 67 -16.56 -2.38 6.40
CA PHE A 67 -16.53 -1.29 7.37
C PHE A 67 -17.76 -0.39 7.25
N ALA A 68 -18.12 0.06 6.04
CA ALA A 68 -19.29 0.91 5.80
C ALA A 68 -20.63 0.24 6.14
N SER A 69 -20.70 -1.08 6.02
CA SER A 69 -21.88 -1.87 6.41
C SER A 69 -22.00 -2.07 7.93
N LEU A 70 -20.97 -1.77 8.72
CA LEU A 70 -21.09 -1.77 10.18
C LEU A 70 -21.96 -0.59 10.58
N GLN A 71 -23.03 -0.86 11.33
CA GLN A 71 -24.05 0.12 11.70
C GLN A 71 -23.49 1.34 12.47
N ASN A 72 -22.36 1.19 13.17
CA ASN A 72 -21.67 2.26 13.91
C ASN A 72 -20.55 2.97 13.11
N SER A 73 -20.30 2.58 11.85
CA SER A 73 -19.22 3.14 11.04
C SER A 73 -19.44 4.60 10.68
N TYR A 74 -20.69 5.01 10.42
CA TYR A 74 -21.03 6.41 10.14
C TYR A 74 -20.69 7.32 11.33
N LEU A 75 -20.94 6.84 12.56
CA LEU A 75 -20.61 7.58 13.78
C LEU A 75 -19.09 7.63 14.02
N ALA A 76 -18.37 6.52 13.78
CA ALA A 76 -16.90 6.48 13.87
C ALA A 76 -16.23 7.39 12.83
N ILE A 77 -16.74 7.43 11.59
CA ILE A 77 -16.26 8.33 10.52
C ILE A 77 -16.53 9.79 10.89
N LYS A 78 -17.73 10.09 11.43
CA LYS A 78 -18.11 11.45 11.83
C LYS A 78 -17.37 11.92 13.08
N SER A 79 -17.03 11.02 13.99
CA SER A 79 -16.23 11.31 15.19
C SER A 79 -14.73 11.23 14.96
N LEU A 80 -14.26 10.94 13.73
CA LEU A 80 -12.85 10.70 13.40
C LEU A 80 -12.18 9.61 14.28
N GLY A 81 -12.97 8.73 14.89
CA GLY A 81 -12.50 7.77 15.89
C GLY A 81 -12.12 8.38 17.25
N LEU A 82 -12.40 9.67 17.49
CA LEU A 82 -12.08 10.38 18.75
C LEU A 82 -13.11 10.17 19.86
N ILE A 83 -14.33 9.76 19.51
CA ILE A 83 -15.39 9.49 20.48
C ILE A 83 -15.47 7.99 20.66
N ASP A 84 -14.90 7.52 21.76
CA ASP A 84 -15.12 6.15 22.22
C ASP A 84 -16.58 6.04 22.65
N THR A 85 -17.35 5.22 21.93
CA THR A 85 -18.69 4.87 22.40
C THR A 85 -18.48 3.84 23.49
N GLU A 86 -18.52 4.31 24.75
CA GLU A 86 -18.47 3.50 25.96
C GLU A 86 -19.58 2.44 25.90
N ASN A 87 -19.26 1.25 25.41
CA ASN A 87 -20.14 0.10 25.44
C ASN A 87 -19.33 -1.12 25.88
N SER A 88 -19.31 -1.30 27.20
CA SER A 88 -19.11 -2.55 27.94
C SER A 88 -17.78 -3.29 27.71
N HIS A 89 -16.96 -3.27 28.78
CA HIS A 89 -15.92 -4.27 29.06
C HIS A 89 -16.42 -5.70 28.75
N VAL A 90 -16.01 -6.24 27.61
CA VAL A 90 -15.94 -7.68 27.40
C VAL A 90 -14.45 -8.02 27.35
N GLU A 91 -13.97 -8.63 28.42
CA GLU A 91 -12.62 -9.17 28.54
C GLU A 91 -12.34 -10.11 27.36
N GLY A 92 -11.33 -9.79 26.53
CA GLY A 92 -10.69 -10.77 25.65
C GLY A 92 -10.56 -10.46 24.16
N GLU A 93 -11.19 -9.42 23.60
CA GLU A 93 -11.04 -9.10 22.16
C GLU A 93 -10.77 -7.61 21.92
N SER A 94 -9.52 -7.21 22.06
CA SER A 94 -8.99 -5.84 21.84
C SER A 94 -9.15 -5.27 20.42
N LEU A 95 -9.97 -5.89 19.57
CA LEU A 95 -10.07 -5.61 18.13
C LEU A 95 -11.51 -5.34 17.65
N LYS A 96 -12.46 -5.20 18.59
CA LYS A 96 -13.87 -4.97 18.30
C LYS A 96 -14.28 -3.50 18.23
N ASN A 97 -13.41 -2.58 18.64
CA ASN A 97 -13.75 -1.16 18.66
C ASN A 97 -13.72 -0.58 17.23
N PRO A 98 -14.81 0.05 16.76
CA PRO A 98 -14.88 0.63 15.43
C PRO A 98 -13.92 1.82 15.23
N SER A 99 -13.50 2.48 16.31
CA SER A 99 -12.50 3.56 16.35
C SER A 99 -11.10 3.05 15.97
N ASP A 100 -10.65 1.93 16.55
CA ASP A 100 -9.33 1.37 16.26
C ASP A 100 -9.21 0.91 14.81
N ILE A 101 -10.25 0.23 14.30
CA ILE A 101 -10.30 -0.22 12.89
C ILE A 101 -10.26 0.99 11.93
N PHE A 102 -10.87 2.11 12.30
CA PHE A 102 -10.89 3.32 11.48
C PHE A 102 -9.49 3.94 11.30
N VAL A 103 -8.64 3.93 12.33
CA VAL A 103 -7.27 4.45 12.24
C VAL A 103 -6.46 3.66 11.22
N TYR A 104 -6.52 2.33 11.29
CA TYR A 104 -5.82 1.46 10.34
C TYR A 104 -6.38 1.58 8.92
N LEU A 105 -7.70 1.74 8.78
CA LEU A 105 -8.35 1.96 7.49
C LEU A 105 -7.91 3.28 6.85
N THR A 106 -7.89 4.37 7.62
CA THR A 106 -7.47 5.70 7.17
C THR A 106 -6.00 5.68 6.75
N HIS A 107 -5.14 5.04 7.53
CA HIS A 107 -3.73 4.86 7.18
C HIS A 107 -3.56 4.08 5.86
N CYS A 108 -4.31 2.97 5.70
CA CYS A 108 -4.28 2.15 4.49
C CYS A 108 -4.76 2.93 3.25
N LEU A 109 -5.83 3.72 3.38
CA LEU A 109 -6.34 4.59 2.33
C LEU A 109 -5.35 5.70 1.93
N PHE A 110 -4.74 6.34 2.93
CA PHE A 110 -3.73 7.36 2.71
C PHE A 110 -2.53 6.79 1.95
N LEU A 111 -1.98 5.66 2.42
CA LEU A 111 -0.85 4.99 1.76
C LEU A 111 -1.21 4.54 0.34
N THR A 112 -2.40 4.00 0.13
CA THR A 112 -2.87 3.59 -1.19
C THR A 112 -2.95 4.80 -2.13
N SER A 113 -3.60 5.88 -1.68
CA SER A 113 -3.79 7.09 -2.48
C SER A 113 -2.47 7.80 -2.79
N PHE A 114 -1.63 7.98 -1.78
CA PHE A 114 -0.31 8.59 -1.93
C PHE A 114 0.60 7.73 -2.81
N GLY A 115 0.65 6.42 -2.56
CA GLY A 115 1.54 5.53 -3.30
C GLY A 115 1.12 5.30 -4.75
N LEU A 116 -0.17 5.34 -5.09
CA LEU A 116 -0.63 5.27 -6.48
C LEU A 116 -0.17 6.48 -7.31
N VAL A 117 -0.01 7.64 -6.67
CA VAL A 117 0.33 8.88 -7.36
C VAL A 117 1.84 9.15 -7.34
N ALA A 118 2.53 8.78 -6.25
CA ALA A 118 3.94 9.07 -6.04
C ALA A 118 4.90 7.93 -6.43
N PHE A 119 4.43 6.67 -6.42
CA PHE A 119 5.29 5.50 -6.61
C PHE A 119 4.74 4.53 -7.65
N HIS A 120 5.58 3.58 -8.05
CA HIS A 120 5.16 2.47 -8.88
C HIS A 120 4.33 1.48 -8.06
N VAL A 121 3.30 0.94 -8.70
CA VAL A 121 2.35 -0.02 -8.14
C VAL A 121 3.03 -1.24 -7.48
N GLN A 122 4.19 -1.66 -8.01
CA GLN A 122 4.98 -2.78 -7.48
C GLN A 122 5.51 -2.51 -6.06
N ILE A 123 5.95 -1.29 -5.78
CA ILE A 123 6.45 -0.88 -4.46
C ILE A 123 5.28 -0.66 -3.50
N LEU A 124 4.17 -0.14 -4.02
CA LEU A 124 2.96 0.12 -3.24
C LEU A 124 2.39 -1.15 -2.61
N THR A 125 2.29 -2.26 -3.35
CA THR A 125 1.76 -3.51 -2.81
C THR A 125 2.63 -4.06 -1.68
N ARG A 126 3.97 -4.04 -1.82
CA ARG A 126 4.91 -4.40 -0.75
C ARG A 126 4.73 -3.54 0.50
N MET A 127 4.65 -2.23 0.31
CA MET A 127 4.46 -1.27 1.41
C MET A 127 3.13 -1.49 2.14
N LEU A 128 2.05 -1.75 1.41
CA LEU A 128 0.73 -1.99 1.98
C LEU A 128 0.69 -3.27 2.81
N PHE A 129 1.22 -4.39 2.29
CA PHE A 129 1.24 -5.65 3.05
C PHE A 129 2.18 -5.59 4.27
N SER A 130 3.30 -4.86 4.19
CA SER A 130 4.22 -4.74 5.33
C SER A 130 3.73 -3.77 6.41
N SER A 131 2.95 -2.75 6.06
CA SER A 131 2.63 -1.64 6.96
C SER A 131 1.20 -1.69 7.53
N CYS A 132 0.29 -2.47 6.94
CA CYS A 132 -1.13 -2.44 7.28
C CYS A 132 -1.67 -3.81 7.73
N PRO A 133 -1.91 -4.02 9.05
CA PRO A 133 -2.57 -5.25 9.54
C PRO A 133 -4.01 -5.40 9.05
N PHE A 134 -4.64 -4.29 8.64
CA PHE A 134 -6.01 -4.24 8.11
C PHE A 134 -6.24 -5.18 6.91
N LEU A 135 -5.24 -5.33 6.03
CA LEU A 135 -5.35 -6.23 4.88
C LEU A 135 -5.44 -7.70 5.32
N TYR A 136 -4.70 -8.08 6.36
CA TYR A 136 -4.76 -9.43 6.91
C TYR A 136 -6.07 -9.70 7.63
N TRP A 137 -6.60 -8.73 8.39
CA TRP A 137 -7.91 -8.89 9.03
C TRP A 137 -9.04 -8.99 8.02
N THR A 138 -9.03 -8.16 6.97
CA THR A 138 -10.04 -8.25 5.90
C THR A 138 -9.97 -9.58 5.19
N LEU A 139 -8.77 -10.07 4.85
CA LEU A 139 -8.56 -11.43 4.31
C LEU A 139 -9.10 -12.51 5.24
N ALA A 140 -8.72 -12.52 6.52
CA ALA A 140 -9.22 -13.49 7.49
C ALA A 140 -10.76 -13.46 7.56
N SER A 141 -11.34 -12.26 7.56
CA SER A 141 -12.77 -12.07 7.61
C SER A 141 -13.51 -12.58 6.36
N ILE A 142 -12.87 -12.59 5.19
CA ILE A 142 -13.40 -13.16 3.94
C ILE A 142 -13.37 -14.69 4.00
N PHE A 143 -12.37 -15.27 4.65
CA PHE A 143 -12.25 -16.73 4.79
C PHE A 143 -13.18 -17.32 5.84
N ILE A 144 -13.44 -16.57 6.90
CA ILE A 144 -14.36 -17.00 7.98
C ILE A 144 -15.82 -16.82 7.55
N ASP A 145 -16.11 -15.84 6.68
CA ASP A 145 -17.48 -15.59 6.22
C ASP A 145 -17.94 -16.63 5.19
N ASN A 146 -18.85 -17.51 5.62
CA ASN A 146 -19.46 -18.57 4.81
C ASN A 146 -20.36 -18.03 3.68
N LYS A 147 -20.73 -16.74 3.69
CA LYS A 147 -21.52 -16.12 2.61
C LYS A 147 -20.67 -15.72 1.40
N THR A 148 -19.36 -15.70 1.55
CA THR A 148 -18.47 -15.36 0.43
C THR A 148 -18.52 -16.45 -0.63
N HIS A 149 -18.72 -16.08 -1.90
CA HIS A 149 -18.66 -17.03 -3.01
C HIS A 149 -17.36 -17.84 -2.99
N ASN A 150 -17.49 -19.17 -2.98
CA ASN A 150 -16.34 -20.10 -2.99
C ASN A 150 -15.38 -19.81 -4.15
N VAL A 151 -15.90 -19.37 -5.30
CA VAL A 151 -15.10 -18.99 -6.47
C VAL A 151 -14.15 -17.82 -6.16
N LEU A 152 -14.64 -16.78 -5.47
CA LEU A 152 -13.82 -15.61 -5.12
C LEU A 152 -12.69 -16.01 -4.16
N ARG A 153 -13.00 -16.82 -3.15
CA ARG A 153 -11.99 -17.33 -2.19
C ARG A 153 -10.91 -18.12 -2.91
N THR A 154 -11.30 -19.05 -3.77
CA THR A 154 -10.36 -19.83 -4.58
C THR A 154 -9.51 -18.94 -5.48
N CYS A 155 -10.11 -17.96 -6.17
CA CYS A 155 -9.36 -17.02 -7.02
C CYS A 155 -8.30 -16.24 -6.24
N ILE A 156 -8.65 -15.74 -5.05
CA ILE A 156 -7.72 -15.00 -4.18
C ILE A 156 -6.56 -15.90 -3.74
N ILE A 157 -6.86 -17.12 -3.28
CA ILE A 157 -5.82 -18.09 -2.86
C ILE A 157 -4.91 -18.44 -4.03
N THR A 158 -5.49 -18.84 -5.15
CA THR A 158 -4.75 -19.22 -6.36
C THR A 158 -3.85 -18.09 -6.82
N TYR A 159 -4.34 -16.84 -6.79
CA TYR A 159 -3.53 -15.67 -7.09
C TYR A 159 -2.33 -15.53 -6.15
N PHE A 160 -2.54 -15.59 -4.82
CA PHE A 160 -1.43 -15.47 -3.86
C PHE A 160 -0.41 -16.59 -4.02
N VAL A 161 -0.84 -17.82 -4.24
CA VAL A 161 0.05 -18.97 -4.46
C VAL A 161 0.88 -18.77 -5.72
N ILE A 162 0.23 -18.43 -6.84
CA ILE A 162 0.92 -18.17 -8.12
C ILE A 162 1.91 -17.01 -7.96
N TYR A 163 1.51 -15.93 -7.30
CA TYR A 163 2.37 -14.79 -7.05
C TYR A 163 3.61 -15.18 -6.25
N ASN A 164 3.46 -15.92 -5.15
CA ASN A 164 4.60 -16.35 -4.34
C ASN A 164 5.53 -17.31 -5.11
N ILE A 165 4.98 -18.28 -5.85
CA ILE A 165 5.77 -19.22 -6.65
C ILE A 165 6.54 -18.47 -7.75
N THR A 166 5.85 -17.60 -8.48
CA THR A 166 6.47 -16.79 -9.53
C THR A 166 7.58 -15.91 -8.95
N GLY A 167 7.36 -15.35 -7.76
CA GLY A 167 8.37 -14.57 -7.05
C GLY A 167 9.60 -15.34 -6.67
N VAL A 168 9.45 -16.56 -6.14
CA VAL A 168 10.60 -17.43 -5.84
C VAL A 168 11.36 -17.77 -7.12
N ILE A 169 10.65 -18.14 -8.20
CA ILE A 169 11.29 -18.49 -9.48
C ILE A 169 12.05 -17.30 -10.07
N LEU A 170 11.46 -16.11 -10.10
CA LEU A 170 12.11 -14.92 -10.66
C LEU A 170 13.29 -14.48 -9.80
N HIS A 171 13.17 -14.55 -8.48
CA HIS A 171 14.24 -14.21 -7.55
C HIS A 171 15.45 -15.14 -7.70
N CYS A 172 15.22 -16.45 -7.80
CA CYS A 172 16.28 -17.44 -8.06
C CYS A 172 16.99 -17.22 -9.39
N ASN A 173 16.31 -16.61 -10.36
CA ASN A 173 16.85 -16.31 -11.68
C ASN A 173 17.38 -14.86 -11.81
N PHE A 174 17.56 -14.14 -10.69
CA PHE A 174 18.02 -12.74 -10.65
C PHE A 174 17.19 -11.75 -11.47
N TYR A 175 15.94 -12.11 -11.84
CA TYR A 175 15.03 -11.17 -12.48
C TYR A 175 14.44 -10.22 -11.44
N PRO A 176 14.13 -8.97 -11.83
CA PRO A 176 13.42 -8.06 -10.95
C PRO A 176 12.02 -8.60 -10.68
N TRP A 177 11.81 -9.11 -9.47
CA TRP A 177 10.51 -9.44 -8.93
C TRP A 177 10.02 -8.32 -8.02
N THR A 178 8.73 -8.00 -8.18
CA THR A 178 8.01 -6.94 -7.48
C THR A 178 8.30 -6.89 -6.01
#